data_AF-A0A5J4PCJ0-F1
#
_entry.id   AF-A0A5J4PCJ0-F1
#
_cell.length_a   1.000
_cell.length_b   1.000
_cell.length_c   1.000
_cell.angle_alpha   90.00
_cell.angle_beta   90.00
_cell.angle_gamma   90.00
#
_symmetry.space_group_name_H-M   'P 1'
#
loop_
_entity.id
_entity.type
_entity.pdbx_description
1 polymer ?
#
loop_
_entity_poly.entity_id
_entity_poly.type
_entity_poly.pdbx_seq_one_letter_code
_entity_poly.pdbx_strand_id
1 'polypeptide(L)'
;DYWDVIEKYPVLQGGCIWDWVDQGFAETTPDGSSYWTYGGDYGKTGTPSDGNFCINGVVYPNREVKPQTIEMGKVYQNINFANFNKELGTVDIRNDFFFTNLKKYDFSYTIHKAGNKVYSGTFEAAVEPRRSKTVQLEYVPREKEETGNVTIEFYAKIRSAEPFLPAGTIIAREQKEIYFYEKNIAMQYPTVIERLNEQVILFGYDFKAVFDKKSGILTSYVYKGTEYIHNGQGMRPFFWRA
;
A
#
# COMPACT_ATOMS: atom_id res chain seq x y z
N ASP A 1 10.00 -4.23 11.39
CA ASP A 1 10.77 -3.93 12.62
C ASP A 1 10.61 -4.97 13.72
N TYR A 2 9.50 -5.00 14.49
CA TYR A 2 9.35 -5.96 15.60
C TYR A 2 9.56 -7.41 15.19
N TRP A 3 8.90 -7.83 14.11
CA TRP A 3 8.99 -9.21 13.62
C TRP A 3 10.36 -9.56 13.05
N ASP A 4 11.07 -8.60 12.43
CA ASP A 4 12.46 -8.83 11.99
C ASP A 4 13.38 -9.17 13.18
N VAL A 5 13.16 -8.53 14.33
CA VAL A 5 13.91 -8.80 15.56
C VAL A 5 13.45 -10.12 16.19
N ILE A 6 12.13 -10.34 16.29
CA ILE A 6 11.54 -11.56 16.89
C ILE A 6 12.03 -12.80 16.13
N GLU A 7 11.99 -12.78 14.79
CA GLU A 7 12.42 -13.92 13.98
C GLU A 7 13.93 -14.15 13.99
N LYS A 8 14.72 -13.12 14.33
CA LYS A 8 16.17 -13.20 14.42
C LYS A 8 16.67 -13.83 15.72
N TYR A 9 15.99 -13.58 16.85
CA TYR A 9 16.46 -14.01 18.18
C TYR A 9 15.57 -15.11 18.77
N PRO A 10 16.09 -16.34 18.99
CA PRO A 10 15.28 -17.49 19.44
C PRO A 10 14.54 -17.32 20.77
N VAL A 11 15.01 -16.40 21.63
CA VAL A 11 14.38 -16.12 22.92
C VAL A 11 13.12 -15.25 22.80
N LEU A 12 12.87 -14.65 21.64
CA LEU A 12 11.69 -13.83 21.35
C LEU A 12 10.67 -14.68 20.60
N GLN A 13 9.45 -14.81 21.14
CA GLN A 13 8.44 -15.74 20.62
C GLN A 13 7.15 -15.04 20.14
N GLY A 14 7.17 -13.71 19.98
CA GLY A 14 6.03 -12.93 19.53
C GLY A 14 5.46 -12.01 20.62
N GLY A 15 4.16 -11.72 20.51
CA GLY A 15 3.42 -10.86 21.43
C GLY A 15 1.95 -10.73 21.00
N CYS A 16 1.19 -9.92 21.73
CA CYS A 16 -0.23 -9.66 21.44
C CYS A 16 -0.41 -8.21 21.00
N ILE A 17 -1.03 -7.99 19.84
CA ILE A 17 -1.47 -6.66 19.42
C ILE A 17 -2.62 -6.23 20.33
N TRP A 18 -2.53 -5.01 20.87
CA TRP A 18 -3.64 -4.34 21.54
C TRP A 18 -4.34 -3.41 20.56
N ASP A 19 -5.60 -3.63 20.19
CA ASP A 19 -6.43 -4.80 20.48
C ASP A 19 -7.29 -5.17 19.26
N TRP A 20 -8.25 -6.07 19.43
CA TRP A 20 -8.98 -6.60 18.28
C TRP A 20 -9.97 -5.59 17.71
N VAL A 21 -10.90 -5.08 18.52
CA VAL A 21 -12.10 -4.38 18.04
C VAL A 21 -12.32 -3.07 18.78
N ASP A 22 -12.66 -2.01 18.03
CA ASP A 22 -13.09 -0.76 18.63
C ASP A 22 -14.35 -0.93 19.48
N GLN A 23 -14.35 -0.31 20.65
CA GLN A 23 -15.50 -0.30 21.56
C GLN A 23 -16.38 0.93 21.30
N GLY A 24 -16.88 1.04 20.07
CA GLY A 24 -17.83 2.09 19.66
C GLY A 24 -19.26 1.57 19.62
N PHE A 25 -20.24 2.38 20.05
CA PHE A 25 -21.66 2.03 19.96
C PHE A 25 -22.29 2.60 18.69
N ALA A 26 -23.17 1.84 18.06
CA ALA A 26 -23.88 2.30 16.87
C ALA A 26 -24.93 3.35 17.28
N GLU A 27 -24.90 4.51 16.63
CA GLU A 27 -25.96 5.50 16.69
C GLU A 27 -26.35 5.94 15.27
N THR A 28 -27.48 6.64 15.17
CA THR A 28 -27.99 7.16 13.91
C THR A 28 -28.38 8.62 14.07
N THR A 29 -27.91 9.46 13.15
CA THR A 29 -28.29 10.89 13.10
C THR A 29 -29.75 11.05 12.68
N PRO A 30 -30.39 12.22 12.92
CA PRO A 30 -31.78 12.45 12.53
C PRO A 30 -32.08 12.30 11.02
N ASP A 31 -31.07 12.46 10.17
CA ASP A 31 -31.15 12.24 8.72
C ASP A 31 -30.88 10.78 8.28
N GLY A 32 -30.64 9.87 9.23
CA GLY A 32 -30.51 8.43 8.99
C GLY A 32 -29.07 7.93 8.79
N SER A 33 -28.06 8.77 8.96
CA SER A 33 -26.65 8.36 8.82
C SER A 33 -26.15 7.63 10.07
N SER A 34 -25.56 6.45 9.90
CA SER A 34 -24.96 5.71 11.02
C SER A 34 -23.60 6.28 11.40
N TYR A 35 -23.30 6.32 12.71
CA TYR A 35 -22.00 6.69 13.25
C TYR A 35 -21.69 5.90 14.52
N TRP A 36 -20.41 5.93 14.93
CA TRP A 36 -19.95 5.26 16.14
C TRP A 36 -19.73 6.30 17.24
N THR A 37 -20.38 6.11 18.39
CA THR A 37 -20.16 6.90 19.60
C THR A 37 -19.12 6.26 20.51
N TYR A 38 -18.56 7.07 21.40
CA TYR A 38 -17.57 6.67 22.40
C TYR A 38 -17.75 7.47 23.69
N GLY A 39 -16.73 7.44 24.56
CA GLY A 39 -16.74 8.17 25.82
C GLY A 39 -17.05 9.67 25.64
N GLY A 40 -18.08 10.15 26.33
CA GLY A 40 -18.52 11.55 26.30
C GLY A 40 -19.84 11.79 25.58
N ASP A 41 -20.30 10.85 24.74
CA ASP A 41 -21.50 11.05 23.92
C ASP A 41 -22.82 10.84 24.68
N TYR A 42 -22.79 10.13 25.82
CA TYR A 42 -24.00 9.74 26.57
C TYR A 42 -24.17 10.47 27.90
N GLY A 43 -23.16 11.20 28.36
CA GLY A 43 -23.17 11.92 29.64
C GLY A 43 -23.70 13.34 29.50
N LYS A 44 -24.08 13.96 30.63
CA LYS A 44 -24.28 15.42 30.66
C LYS A 44 -22.97 16.12 30.31
N THR A 45 -23.01 17.29 29.67
CA THR A 45 -21.81 18.09 29.41
C THR A 45 -20.99 18.28 30.69
N GLY A 46 -19.69 17.98 30.64
CA GLY A 46 -18.79 18.02 31.80
C GLY A 46 -18.71 16.71 32.60
N THR A 47 -19.46 15.67 32.22
CA THR A 47 -19.25 14.32 32.77
C THR A 47 -17.84 13.84 32.39
N PRO A 48 -17.00 13.42 33.35
CA PRO A 48 -15.66 12.92 33.05
C PRO A 48 -15.70 11.72 32.10
N SER A 49 -14.80 11.71 31.12
CA SER A 49 -14.63 10.62 30.16
C SER A 49 -13.23 10.66 29.55
N ASP A 50 -12.70 9.49 29.21
CA ASP A 50 -11.44 9.34 28.46
C ASP A 50 -11.64 9.41 26.94
N GLY A 51 -12.80 9.90 26.48
CA GLY A 51 -13.04 10.19 25.07
C GLY A 51 -12.96 8.94 24.18
N ASN A 52 -12.21 9.05 23.08
CA ASN A 52 -12.02 7.96 22.11
C ASN A 52 -10.93 6.97 22.52
N PHE A 53 -10.44 6.99 23.78
CA PHE A 53 -9.41 6.06 24.24
C PHE A 53 -9.83 4.59 24.12
N CYS A 54 -11.13 4.29 24.02
CA CYS A 54 -11.67 2.93 23.81
C CYS A 54 -11.68 2.45 22.34
N ILE A 55 -11.22 3.29 21.39
CA ILE A 55 -11.21 3.02 19.95
C ILE A 55 -9.78 2.66 19.52
N ASN A 56 -9.33 1.43 19.85
CA ASN A 56 -7.95 0.96 19.61
C ASN A 56 -7.85 -0.27 18.69
N GLY A 57 -8.99 -0.78 18.21
CA GLY A 57 -9.05 -2.05 17.53
C GLY A 57 -8.34 -2.04 16.19
N VAL A 58 -7.85 -3.19 15.76
CA VAL A 58 -7.44 -3.41 14.36
C VAL A 58 -8.65 -3.57 13.42
N VAL A 59 -9.85 -3.85 13.95
CA VAL A 59 -11.12 -3.81 13.20
C VAL A 59 -12.11 -2.79 13.80
N TYR A 60 -13.03 -2.32 12.97
CA TYR A 60 -14.14 -1.44 13.37
C TYR A 60 -15.17 -2.18 14.24
N PRO A 61 -16.12 -1.48 14.91
CA PRO A 61 -17.14 -2.12 15.75
C PRO A 61 -18.01 -3.14 15.00
N ASN A 62 -18.22 -2.97 13.69
CA ASN A 62 -18.94 -3.92 12.83
C ASN A 62 -18.05 -5.07 12.28
N ARG A 63 -16.79 -5.16 12.72
CA ARG A 63 -15.76 -6.12 12.29
C ARG A 63 -15.25 -5.93 10.86
N GLU A 64 -15.55 -4.79 10.23
CA GLU A 64 -14.87 -4.40 9.01
C GLU A 64 -13.38 -4.14 9.26
N VAL A 65 -12.56 -4.50 8.27
CA VAL A 65 -11.10 -4.43 8.37
C VAL A 65 -10.61 -2.98 8.26
N LYS A 66 -9.69 -2.59 9.14
CA LYS A 66 -8.94 -1.33 8.99
C LYS A 66 -7.66 -1.55 8.16
N PRO A 67 -7.06 -0.49 7.60
CA PRO A 67 -5.79 -0.61 6.88
C PRO A 67 -4.70 -1.34 7.66
N GLN A 68 -4.58 -1.11 8.98
CA GLN A 68 -3.59 -1.81 9.81
C GLN A 68 -3.83 -3.33 9.96
N THR A 69 -5.07 -3.82 9.79
CA THR A 69 -5.35 -5.28 9.76
C THR A 69 -4.71 -5.94 8.54
N ILE A 70 -4.63 -5.21 7.42
CA ILE A 70 -4.00 -5.71 6.19
C ILE A 70 -2.49 -5.88 6.41
N GLU A 71 -1.86 -4.91 7.09
CA GLU A 71 -0.44 -4.99 7.47
C GLU A 71 -0.18 -6.15 8.45
N MET A 72 -1.05 -6.32 9.45
CA MET A 72 -0.99 -7.46 10.37
C MET A 72 -1.01 -8.79 9.61
N GLY A 73 -1.93 -8.96 8.65
CA GLY A 73 -2.02 -10.17 7.84
C GLY A 73 -0.76 -10.43 7.00
N LYS A 74 -0.13 -9.38 6.46
CA LYS A 74 1.13 -9.49 5.71
C LYS A 74 2.29 -9.88 6.61
N VAL A 75 2.43 -9.24 7.77
CA VAL A 75 3.54 -9.51 8.71
C VAL A 75 3.41 -10.89 9.37
N TYR A 76 2.19 -11.39 9.59
CA TYR A 76 1.96 -12.67 10.28
C TYR A 76 1.92 -13.88 9.32
N GLN A 77 2.15 -13.69 8.03
CA GLN A 77 2.09 -14.79 7.06
C GLN A 77 3.21 -15.82 7.33
N ASN A 78 2.89 -17.11 7.18
CA ASN A 78 3.82 -18.22 7.49
C ASN A 78 4.54 -18.78 6.24
N ILE A 79 4.43 -18.08 5.11
CA ILE A 79 5.09 -18.45 3.86
C ILE A 79 5.85 -17.23 3.37
N ASN A 80 7.15 -17.39 3.19
CA ASN A 80 8.04 -16.32 2.79
C ASN A 80 8.60 -16.58 1.39
N PHE A 81 8.52 -15.56 0.53
CA PHE A 81 9.12 -15.52 -0.81
C PHE A 81 10.42 -14.70 -0.73
N ALA A 82 11.54 -15.38 -0.56
CA ALA A 82 12.85 -14.78 -0.33
C ALA A 82 13.77 -14.93 -1.55
N ASN A 83 14.86 -14.16 -1.57
CA ASN A 83 15.96 -14.30 -2.53
C ASN A 83 15.54 -14.42 -4.00
N PHE A 84 14.50 -13.67 -4.42
CA PHE A 84 14.10 -13.64 -5.83
C PHE A 84 15.28 -13.19 -6.69
N ASN A 85 15.66 -14.03 -7.65
CA ASN A 85 16.72 -13.79 -8.60
C ASN A 85 16.13 -13.73 -10.01
N LYS A 86 16.04 -12.53 -10.56
CA LYS A 86 15.48 -12.31 -11.90
C LYS A 86 16.31 -12.91 -13.04
N GLU A 87 17.63 -12.98 -12.88
CA GLU A 87 18.54 -13.47 -13.92
C GLU A 87 18.42 -14.99 -14.07
N LEU A 88 18.31 -15.70 -12.95
CA LEU A 88 18.07 -17.14 -12.91
C LEU A 88 16.59 -17.51 -13.05
N GLY A 89 15.69 -16.55 -12.81
CA GLY A 89 14.26 -16.79 -12.76
C GLY A 89 13.87 -17.67 -11.57
N THR A 90 14.51 -17.51 -10.41
CA THR A 90 14.28 -18.35 -9.23
C THR A 90 13.80 -17.54 -8.03
N VAL A 91 13.12 -18.20 -7.10
CA VAL A 91 12.73 -17.64 -5.79
C VAL A 91 12.82 -18.72 -4.72
N ASP A 92 13.23 -18.34 -3.51
CA ASP A 92 13.22 -19.24 -2.35
C ASP A 92 11.87 -19.18 -1.65
N ILE A 93 11.26 -20.34 -1.46
CA ILE A 93 10.05 -20.51 -0.67
C ILE A 93 10.43 -21.06 0.70
N ARG A 94 10.21 -20.26 1.74
CA ARG A 94 10.42 -20.67 3.14
C ARG A 94 9.08 -20.97 3.80
N ASN A 95 9.01 -22.13 4.45
CA ASN A 95 7.87 -22.58 5.23
C ASN A 95 8.11 -22.30 6.72
N ASP A 96 7.40 -21.32 7.28
CA ASP A 96 7.50 -20.99 8.70
C ASP A 96 6.45 -21.69 9.58
N PHE A 97 5.51 -22.43 8.99
CA PHE A 97 4.65 -23.33 9.76
C PHE A 97 5.48 -24.39 10.50
N PHE A 98 5.01 -24.79 11.68
CA PHE A 98 5.63 -25.84 12.50
C PHE A 98 5.14 -27.25 12.16
N PHE A 99 3.93 -27.39 11.60
CA PHE A 99 3.29 -28.70 11.38
C PHE A 99 2.60 -28.84 10.01
N THR A 100 2.63 -27.80 9.18
CA THR A 100 1.92 -27.79 7.88
C THR A 100 2.91 -27.84 6.72
N ASN A 101 2.74 -28.82 5.84
CA ASN A 101 3.49 -28.87 4.58
C ASN A 101 2.89 -27.91 3.53
N LEU A 102 3.73 -27.26 2.74
CA LEU A 102 3.27 -26.31 1.72
C LEU A 102 2.53 -26.93 0.53
N LYS A 103 2.53 -28.26 0.36
CA LYS A 103 1.66 -28.97 -0.61
C LYS A 103 0.17 -28.66 -0.45
N LYS A 104 -0.24 -28.11 0.69
CA LYS A 104 -1.61 -27.67 0.99
C LYS A 104 -2.06 -26.43 0.19
N TYR A 105 -1.12 -25.67 -0.37
CA TYR A 105 -1.39 -24.38 -1.00
C TYR A 105 -1.10 -24.40 -2.51
N ASP A 106 -1.82 -23.55 -3.23
CA ASP A 106 -1.58 -23.28 -4.65
C ASP A 106 -0.73 -22.01 -4.78
N PHE A 107 0.36 -22.13 -5.53
CA PHE A 107 1.31 -21.03 -5.73
C PHE A 107 1.21 -20.48 -7.14
N SER A 108 1.18 -19.15 -7.22
CA SER A 108 1.15 -18.44 -8.49
C SER A 108 1.95 -17.16 -8.39
N TYR A 109 2.34 -16.63 -9.54
CA TYR A 109 2.91 -15.30 -9.64
C TYR A 109 2.33 -14.55 -10.84
N THR A 110 2.36 -13.22 -10.76
CA THR A 110 1.90 -12.33 -11.82
C THR A 110 2.95 -11.26 -12.07
N ILE A 111 3.24 -10.98 -13.34
CA ILE A 111 4.15 -9.91 -13.74
C ILE A 111 3.32 -8.73 -14.24
N HIS A 112 3.68 -7.54 -13.76
CA HIS A 112 3.07 -6.28 -14.15
C HIS A 112 4.09 -5.38 -14.86
N LYS A 113 3.65 -4.70 -15.91
CA LYS A 113 4.38 -3.64 -16.62
C LYS A 113 3.59 -2.35 -16.53
N ALA A 114 4.15 -1.32 -15.90
CA ALA A 114 3.45 -0.08 -15.59
C ALA A 114 2.08 -0.33 -14.90
N GLY A 115 2.03 -1.30 -13.98
CA GLY A 115 0.81 -1.72 -13.28
C GLY A 115 -0.09 -2.68 -14.06
N ASN A 116 0.07 -2.81 -15.39
CA ASN A 116 -0.74 -3.71 -16.20
C ASN A 116 -0.21 -5.14 -16.13
N LYS A 117 -1.09 -6.10 -15.82
CA LYS A 117 -0.76 -7.52 -15.85
C LYS A 117 -0.38 -7.95 -17.27
N VAL A 118 0.78 -8.56 -17.44
CA VAL A 118 1.26 -9.06 -18.74
C VAL A 118 1.55 -10.55 -18.77
N TYR A 119 1.70 -11.19 -17.61
CA TYR A 119 1.90 -12.62 -17.50
C TYR A 119 1.41 -13.14 -16.14
N SER A 120 0.87 -14.35 -16.11
CA SER A 120 0.58 -15.10 -14.88
C SER A 120 1.11 -16.52 -15.04
N GLY A 121 1.79 -17.03 -14.03
CA GLY A 121 2.32 -18.39 -13.99
C GLY A 121 2.03 -19.06 -12.65
N THR A 122 2.23 -20.37 -12.61
CA THR A 122 2.10 -21.21 -11.40
C THR A 122 3.37 -21.99 -11.16
N PHE A 123 3.60 -22.41 -9.92
CA PHE A 123 4.70 -23.32 -9.58
C PHE A 123 4.30 -24.22 -8.41
N GLU A 124 5.05 -25.30 -8.20
CA GLU A 124 4.85 -26.19 -7.07
C GLU A 124 5.91 -25.97 -5.99
N ALA A 125 5.46 -25.82 -4.75
CA ALA A 125 6.33 -25.73 -3.58
C ALA A 125 5.90 -26.75 -2.53
N ALA A 126 6.42 -27.97 -2.65
CA ALA A 126 6.38 -28.98 -1.59
C ALA A 126 7.53 -28.72 -0.61
N VAL A 127 7.25 -28.04 0.50
CA VAL A 127 8.26 -27.68 1.50
C VAL A 127 7.78 -28.14 2.87
N GLU A 128 8.57 -28.98 3.52
CA GLU A 128 8.31 -29.44 4.89
C GLU A 128 8.34 -28.28 5.90
N PRO A 129 7.66 -28.42 7.06
CA PRO A 129 7.69 -27.42 8.12
C PRO A 129 9.11 -26.97 8.48
N ARG A 130 9.30 -25.65 8.65
CA ARG A 130 10.58 -25.04 9.04
C ARG A 130 11.72 -25.26 8.04
N ARG A 131 11.43 -25.55 6.78
CA ARG A 131 12.40 -25.72 5.69
C ARG A 131 12.22 -24.69 4.57
N SER A 132 13.20 -24.62 3.68
CA SER A 132 13.17 -23.77 2.48
C SER A 132 13.45 -24.60 1.23
N LYS A 133 12.95 -24.14 0.09
CA LYS A 133 13.23 -24.69 -1.24
C LYS A 133 13.30 -23.59 -2.28
N THR A 134 14.33 -23.62 -3.12
CA THR A 134 14.39 -22.78 -4.33
C THR A 134 13.48 -23.37 -5.41
N VAL A 135 12.63 -22.54 -6.01
CA VAL A 135 11.78 -22.91 -7.14
C VAL A 135 12.17 -22.14 -8.39
N GLN A 136 12.10 -22.82 -9.54
CA GLN A 136 12.28 -22.22 -10.85
C GLN A 136 10.95 -21.66 -11.33
N LEU A 137 10.94 -20.41 -11.78
CA LEU A 137 9.82 -19.79 -12.45
C LEU A 137 9.90 -20.07 -13.94
N GLU A 138 8.75 -20.33 -14.56
CA GLU A 138 8.64 -20.63 -15.99
C GLU A 138 9.10 -19.45 -16.85
N TYR A 139 8.74 -18.23 -16.41
CA TYR A 139 9.03 -17.01 -17.14
C TYR A 139 9.30 -15.83 -16.19
N VAL A 140 10.39 -15.12 -16.47
CA VAL A 140 10.72 -13.78 -15.94
C VAL A 140 11.28 -12.95 -17.11
N PRO A 141 10.82 -11.71 -17.33
CA PRO A 141 11.36 -10.83 -18.37
C PRO A 141 12.85 -10.58 -18.14
N ARG A 142 13.65 -10.67 -19.22
CA ARG A 142 15.11 -10.45 -19.20
C ARG A 142 15.55 -9.07 -19.69
N GLU A 143 14.62 -8.32 -20.26
CA GLU A 143 14.89 -7.00 -20.81
C GLU A 143 14.09 -5.95 -20.09
N LYS A 144 14.74 -4.81 -19.81
CA LYS A 144 14.11 -3.63 -19.25
C LYS A 144 13.26 -2.96 -20.32
N GLU A 145 12.04 -2.56 -19.98
CA GLU A 145 11.19 -1.75 -20.85
C GLU A 145 11.29 -0.26 -20.53
N GLU A 146 10.93 0.57 -21.50
CA GLU A 146 10.97 2.04 -21.41
C GLU A 146 9.64 2.67 -20.96
N THR A 147 8.61 1.87 -20.68
CA THR A 147 7.23 2.36 -20.49
C THR A 147 6.75 2.36 -19.04
N GLY A 148 7.55 1.86 -18.09
CA GLY A 148 7.25 1.90 -16.67
C GLY A 148 7.91 0.77 -15.87
N ASN A 149 7.68 0.76 -14.55
CA ASN A 149 8.25 -0.27 -13.66
C ASN A 149 7.75 -1.65 -14.07
N VAL A 150 8.62 -2.65 -13.92
CA VAL A 150 8.28 -4.06 -14.08
C VAL A 150 8.37 -4.73 -12.72
N THR A 151 7.26 -5.26 -12.23
CA THR A 151 7.15 -5.93 -10.93
C THR A 151 6.66 -7.36 -11.09
N ILE A 152 6.98 -8.19 -10.10
CA ILE A 152 6.45 -9.55 -9.94
C ILE A 152 5.78 -9.67 -8.57
N GLU A 153 4.58 -10.23 -8.56
CA GLU A 153 3.80 -10.50 -7.37
C GLU A 153 3.65 -12.01 -7.20
N PHE A 154 3.98 -12.54 -6.04
CA PHE A 154 3.85 -13.94 -5.66
C PHE A 154 2.65 -14.12 -4.74
N TYR A 155 2.00 -15.28 -4.85
CA TYR A 155 0.79 -15.61 -4.11
C TYR A 155 0.83 -17.08 -3.65
N ALA A 156 0.41 -17.32 -2.42
CA ALA A 156 0.02 -18.63 -1.93
C ALA A 156 -1.45 -18.60 -1.52
N LYS A 157 -2.25 -19.53 -2.07
CA LYS A 157 -3.69 -19.62 -1.83
C LYS A 157 -4.06 -20.95 -1.22
N ILE A 158 -5.07 -20.96 -0.36
CA ILE A 158 -5.65 -22.21 0.17
C ILE A 158 -6.25 -23.01 -0.98
N ARG A 159 -5.81 -24.27 -1.14
CA ARG A 159 -6.30 -25.16 -2.22
C ARG A 159 -7.73 -25.65 -1.98
N SER A 160 -8.08 -25.93 -0.73
CA SER A 160 -9.37 -26.52 -0.34
C SER A 160 -9.92 -25.76 0.86
N ALA A 161 -11.22 -25.47 0.84
CA ALA A 161 -11.84 -24.65 1.88
C ALA A 161 -11.58 -25.19 3.30
N GLU A 162 -11.31 -24.27 4.21
CA GLU A 162 -11.10 -24.51 5.63
C GLU A 162 -12.14 -23.71 6.44
N PRO A 163 -12.34 -23.99 7.74
CA PRO A 163 -13.19 -23.16 8.58
C PRO A 163 -12.85 -21.68 8.42
N PHE A 164 -13.85 -20.87 8.06
CA PHE A 164 -13.76 -19.42 7.82
C PHE A 164 -12.89 -18.97 6.63
N LEU A 165 -12.31 -19.89 5.86
CA LEU A 165 -11.44 -19.59 4.72
C LEU A 165 -11.88 -20.36 3.47
N PRO A 166 -12.57 -19.70 2.52
CA PRO A 166 -12.89 -20.31 1.24
C PRO A 166 -11.65 -20.79 0.48
N ALA A 167 -11.84 -21.77 -0.40
CA ALA A 167 -10.79 -22.14 -1.35
C ALA A 167 -10.42 -20.93 -2.21
N GLY A 168 -9.12 -20.74 -2.47
CA GLY A 168 -8.58 -19.60 -3.20
C GLY A 168 -8.23 -18.39 -2.33
N THR A 169 -8.52 -18.38 -1.03
CA THR A 169 -8.09 -17.30 -0.13
C THR A 169 -6.57 -17.19 -0.09
N ILE A 170 -6.07 -15.96 -0.30
CA ILE A 170 -4.64 -15.65 -0.24
C ILE A 170 -4.19 -15.64 1.23
N ILE A 171 -3.23 -16.49 1.57
CA ILE A 171 -2.65 -16.57 2.92
C ILE A 171 -1.23 -16.00 3.01
N ALA A 172 -0.59 -15.77 1.88
CA ALA A 172 0.69 -15.09 1.79
C ALA A 172 0.85 -14.45 0.42
N ARG A 173 1.48 -13.28 0.39
CA ARG A 173 1.87 -12.61 -0.85
C ARG A 173 3.18 -11.86 -0.69
N GLU A 174 3.85 -11.61 -1.80
CA GLU A 174 5.04 -10.75 -1.83
C GLU A 174 5.16 -10.06 -3.18
N GLN A 175 5.70 -8.85 -3.19
CA GLN A 175 6.05 -8.15 -4.43
C GLN A 175 7.56 -7.92 -4.49
N LYS A 176 8.14 -8.13 -5.67
CA LYS A 176 9.53 -7.74 -5.97
C LYS A 176 9.58 -6.92 -7.24
N GLU A 177 10.56 -6.04 -7.30
CA GLU A 177 10.86 -5.30 -8.52
C GLU A 177 11.77 -6.14 -9.43
N ILE A 178 11.47 -6.16 -10.73
CA ILE A 178 12.34 -6.76 -11.75
C ILE A 178 13.17 -5.64 -12.39
N TYR A 179 12.52 -4.57 -12.83
CA TYR A 179 13.15 -3.39 -13.40
C TYR A 179 12.51 -2.10 -12.89
N PHE A 180 13.35 -1.22 -12.35
CA PHE A 180 12.97 0.17 -12.06
C PHE A 180 12.95 0.98 -13.36
N TYR A 181 11.91 1.79 -13.53
CA TYR A 181 11.80 2.73 -14.62
C TYR A 181 12.45 4.06 -14.26
N GLU A 182 13.34 4.50 -15.14
CA GLU A 182 13.93 5.82 -15.08
C GLU A 182 13.57 6.53 -16.37
N LYS A 183 12.80 7.61 -16.23
CA LYS A 183 12.45 8.44 -17.38
C LYS A 183 13.62 9.37 -17.70
N ASN A 184 14.24 9.17 -18.85
CA ASN A 184 15.15 10.16 -19.41
C ASN A 184 14.32 11.33 -19.98
N ILE A 185 14.17 12.41 -19.20
CA ILE A 185 13.44 13.60 -19.64
C ILE A 185 14.43 14.54 -20.32
N ALA A 186 14.19 14.84 -21.61
CA ALA A 186 14.84 15.97 -22.27
C ALA A 186 14.24 17.28 -21.74
N MET A 187 15.09 18.24 -21.36
CA MET A 187 14.65 19.52 -20.82
C MET A 187 13.90 20.30 -21.90
N GLN A 188 12.62 20.59 -21.66
CA GLN A 188 11.83 21.51 -22.48
C GLN A 188 11.71 22.84 -21.75
N TYR A 189 12.08 23.92 -22.44
CA TYR A 189 11.98 25.28 -21.91
C TYR A 189 10.60 25.87 -22.24
N PRO A 190 10.03 26.73 -21.37
CA PRO A 190 8.84 27.49 -21.71
C PRO A 190 9.10 28.36 -22.94
N THR A 191 8.09 28.53 -23.77
CA THR A 191 8.21 29.25 -25.05
C THR A 191 8.41 30.74 -24.85
N VAL A 192 7.77 31.33 -23.83
CA VAL A 192 7.90 32.75 -23.49
C VAL A 192 7.88 32.95 -21.97
N ILE A 193 8.71 33.88 -21.48
CA ILE A 193 8.71 34.33 -20.09
C ILE A 193 8.52 35.85 -20.09
N GLU A 194 7.41 36.33 -19.54
CA GLU A 194 7.16 37.75 -19.30
C GLU A 194 7.39 38.09 -17.84
N ARG A 195 8.15 39.15 -17.58
CA ARG A 195 8.44 39.64 -16.23
C ARG A 195 7.82 41.02 -16.07
N LEU A 196 6.70 41.07 -15.35
CA LEU A 196 6.02 42.31 -14.97
C LEU A 196 6.48 42.77 -13.58
N ASN A 197 6.06 43.93 -13.12
CA ASN A 197 6.50 44.47 -11.82
C ASN A 197 6.15 43.53 -10.66
N GLU A 198 4.91 43.04 -10.60
CA GLU A 198 4.41 42.22 -9.49
C GLU A 198 4.37 40.71 -9.80
N GLN A 199 4.51 40.35 -11.08
CA GLN A 199 4.26 38.98 -11.54
C GLN A 199 5.34 38.47 -12.49
N VAL A 200 5.47 37.15 -12.54
CA VAL A 200 6.17 36.41 -13.61
C VAL A 200 5.15 35.54 -14.32
N ILE A 201 5.05 35.68 -15.64
CA ILE A 201 4.13 34.90 -16.46
C ILE A 201 4.94 34.00 -17.37
N LEU A 202 4.64 32.70 -17.33
CA LEU A 202 5.23 31.69 -18.20
C LEU A 202 4.17 31.26 -19.21
N PHE A 203 4.53 31.25 -20.49
CA PHE A 203 3.71 30.68 -21.56
C PHE A 203 4.41 29.46 -22.15
N GLY A 204 3.70 28.35 -22.16
CA GLY A 204 4.01 27.19 -23.01
C GLY A 204 3.01 27.08 -24.16
N TYR A 205 3.13 26.01 -24.93
CA TYR A 205 2.27 25.77 -26.09
C TYR A 205 0.76 25.80 -25.75
N ASP A 206 0.37 25.09 -24.69
CA ASP A 206 -1.03 24.93 -24.26
C ASP A 206 -1.30 25.48 -22.85
N PHE A 207 -0.32 26.15 -22.22
CA PHE A 207 -0.47 26.58 -20.83
C PHE A 207 0.04 27.99 -20.57
N LYS A 208 -0.56 28.62 -19.55
CA LYS A 208 -0.12 29.88 -18.93
C LYS A 208 -0.01 29.67 -17.43
N ALA A 209 1.13 30.03 -16.84
CA ALA A 209 1.34 30.03 -15.40
C ALA A 209 1.72 31.44 -14.92
N VAL A 210 1.08 31.92 -13.86
CA VAL A 210 1.35 33.25 -13.28
C VAL A 210 1.82 33.10 -11.84
N PHE A 211 3.00 33.63 -11.54
CA PHE A 211 3.56 33.67 -10.20
C PHE A 211 3.55 35.09 -9.67
N ASP A 212 3.12 35.26 -8.43
CA ASP A 212 3.26 36.52 -7.69
C ASP A 212 4.68 36.62 -7.12
N LYS A 213 5.38 37.72 -7.41
CA LYS A 213 6.79 37.90 -7.01
C LYS A 213 6.98 38.13 -5.51
N LYS A 214 5.96 38.65 -4.82
CA LYS A 214 6.05 39.00 -3.40
C LYS A 214 5.91 37.77 -2.52
N SER A 215 4.92 36.94 -2.83
CA SER A 215 4.59 35.70 -2.11
C SER A 215 5.32 34.49 -2.66
N GLY A 216 5.75 34.52 -3.92
CA GLY A 216 6.33 33.37 -4.62
C GLY A 216 5.31 32.30 -5.01
N ILE A 217 4.00 32.58 -4.88
CA ILE A 217 2.93 31.61 -5.08
C ILE A 217 2.45 31.63 -6.54
N LEU A 218 2.09 30.45 -7.06
CA LEU A 218 1.37 30.30 -8.33
C LEU A 218 -0.07 30.83 -8.17
N THR A 219 -0.37 31.99 -8.74
CA THR A 219 -1.67 32.64 -8.58
C THR A 219 -2.67 32.26 -9.67
N SER A 220 -2.19 31.84 -10.85
CA SER A 220 -3.02 31.32 -11.94
C SER A 220 -2.30 30.21 -12.70
N TYR A 221 -3.02 29.15 -13.05
CA TYR A 221 -2.56 28.12 -13.99
C TYR A 221 -3.69 27.77 -14.95
N VAL A 222 -3.52 28.14 -16.22
CA VAL A 222 -4.46 27.85 -17.31
C VAL A 222 -3.85 26.80 -18.21
N TYR A 223 -4.59 25.74 -18.49
CA TYR A 223 -4.22 24.70 -19.46
C TYR A 223 -5.37 24.49 -20.45
N LYS A 224 -5.08 24.61 -21.75
CA LYS A 224 -6.06 24.51 -22.85
C LYS A 224 -7.33 25.34 -22.61
N GLY A 225 -7.15 26.58 -22.15
CA GLY A 225 -8.23 27.53 -21.88
C GLY A 225 -8.99 27.31 -20.56
N THR A 226 -8.72 26.24 -19.81
CA THR A 226 -9.32 26.00 -18.49
C THR A 226 -8.38 26.45 -17.39
N GLU A 227 -8.87 27.28 -16.47
CA GLU A 227 -8.10 27.72 -15.30
C GLU A 227 -8.27 26.70 -14.15
N TYR A 228 -7.17 26.05 -13.77
CA TYR A 228 -7.14 25.01 -12.73
C TYR A 228 -6.68 25.54 -11.38
N ILE A 229 -5.85 26.58 -11.39
CA ILE A 229 -5.42 27.29 -10.19
C ILE A 229 -5.79 28.75 -10.42
N HIS A 230 -6.48 29.35 -9.46
CA HIS A 230 -6.86 30.75 -9.48
C HIS A 230 -6.90 31.30 -8.04
N ASN A 231 -7.15 32.59 -7.88
CA ASN A 231 -7.39 33.25 -6.58
C ASN A 231 -6.29 33.01 -5.52
N GLY A 232 -5.02 32.84 -5.93
CA GLY A 232 -3.91 32.63 -4.99
C GLY A 232 -3.95 31.30 -4.24
N GLN A 233 -4.76 30.34 -4.70
CA GLN A 233 -4.85 28.97 -4.17
C GLN A 233 -3.80 28.03 -4.80
N GLY A 234 -2.69 28.59 -5.29
CA GLY A 234 -1.57 27.78 -5.76
C GLY A 234 -0.92 26.96 -4.66
N MET A 235 -0.04 26.07 -5.08
CA MET A 235 0.72 25.20 -4.19
C MET A 235 1.49 26.01 -3.15
N ARG A 236 1.41 25.58 -1.89
CA ARG A 236 2.11 26.16 -0.76
C ARG A 236 2.85 25.06 -0.01
N PRO A 237 4.02 25.35 0.57
CA PRO A 237 4.64 24.43 1.51
C PRO A 237 3.68 24.12 2.65
N PHE A 238 3.52 22.83 2.95
CA PHE A 238 2.65 22.35 4.03
C PHE A 238 3.47 21.42 4.92
N PHE A 239 3.60 21.80 6.19
CA PHE A 239 4.47 21.13 7.17
C PHE A 239 3.68 20.49 8.31
N TRP A 240 2.38 20.29 8.11
CA TRP A 240 1.46 19.81 9.14
C TRP A 240 0.70 18.57 8.65
N ARG A 241 0.22 17.73 9.57
CA ARG A 241 -0.78 16.69 9.32
C ARG A 241 -1.72 16.61 10.53
N ALA A 242 -2.99 16.33 10.30
CA ALA A 242 -3.97 16.06 11.36
C ALA A 242 -3.87 14.60 11.81
#